data_AF-A0A3D2ESI7-F1
#
_entry.id   AF-A0A3D2ESI7-F1
#
_cell.length_a   1.000
_cell.length_b   1.000
_cell.length_c   1.000
_cell.angle_alpha   90.00
_cell.angle_beta   90.00
_cell.angle_gamma   90.00
#
_symmetry.space_group_name_H-M   'P 1'
#
loop_
_entity.id
_entity.type
_entity.pdbx_description
1 polymer ?
#
loop_
_entity_poly.entity_id
_entity_poly.type
_entity_poly.pdbx_seq_one_letter_code
_entity_poly.pdbx_strand_id
1 'polypeptide(L)' 'QKALDAALSQIERQFGKGAVMRMGDQPREVIPAVSTGSLGLDIALGIGGLPFGRICEIYGPESS' A
#
# COMPACT_ATOMS: atom_id res chain seq x y z
N GLN A 1 -4.61 -29.16 -4.25
CA GLN A 1 -3.90 -27.98 -4.79
C GLN A 1 -4.00 -27.76 -6.30
N LYS A 2 -3.95 -28.78 -7.18
CA LYS A 2 -3.90 -28.58 -8.66
C LYS A 2 -4.90 -27.59 -9.27
N ALA A 3 -6.16 -27.58 -8.84
CA ALA A 3 -7.17 -26.68 -9.39
C ALA A 3 -6.90 -25.20 -9.06
N LEU A 4 -6.36 -24.92 -7.87
CA LEU A 4 -5.98 -23.57 -7.45
C LEU A 4 -4.82 -23.06 -8.30
N ASP A 5 -3.78 -23.87 -8.47
CA ASP A 5 -2.59 -23.49 -9.25
C ASP A 5 -2.94 -23.28 -10.74
N ALA A 6 -3.86 -24.08 -11.28
CA ALA A 6 -4.38 -23.91 -12.63
C ALA A 6 -5.16 -22.59 -12.79
N ALA A 7 -6.01 -22.22 -11.82
CA ALA A 7 -6.75 -20.97 -11.84
C ALA A 7 -5.82 -19.74 -11.75
N LEU A 8 -4.82 -19.79 -10.87
CA LEU A 8 -3.82 -18.73 -10.75
C LEU A 8 -3.02 -18.57 -12.06
N SER A 9 -2.59 -19.67 -12.66
CA SER A 9 -1.89 -19.67 -13.95
C SER A 9 -2.76 -19.10 -15.09
N GLN A 10 -4.07 -19.37 -15.05
CA GLN A 10 -5.00 -18.82 -16.04
C GLN A 10 -5.14 -17.29 -15.92
N ILE A 11 -5.21 -16.76 -14.69
CA ILE A 11 -5.27 -15.31 -14.43
C ILE A 11 -4.00 -14.63 -14.95
N GLU A 12 -2.81 -15.15 -14.63
CA GLU A 12 -1.54 -14.58 -15.12
C GLU A 12 -1.44 -14.60 -16.65
N ARG A 13 -1.92 -15.67 -17.30
CA ARG A 13 -1.90 -15.74 -18.76
C ARG A 13 -2.83 -14.72 -19.42
N GLN A 14 -3.96 -14.41 -18.80
CA GLN A 14 -4.95 -13.48 -19.34
C GLN A 14 -4.59 -12.01 -19.09
N PHE A 15 -4.06 -11.69 -17.91
CA PHE A 15 -3.89 -10.31 -17.44
C PHE A 15 -2.42 -9.90 -17.29
N GLY A 16 -1.48 -10.80 -17.56
CA GLY A 16 -0.05 -10.57 -17.47
C GLY A 16 0.54 -11.02 -16.13
N LYS A 17 1.88 -11.05 -16.08
CA LYS A 17 2.62 -11.42 -14.87
C LYS A 17 2.33 -10.44 -13.74
N GLY A 18 2.13 -10.95 -12.53
CA GLY A 18 1.83 -10.14 -11.36
C GLY A 18 0.36 -9.70 -11.25
N ALA A 19 -0.51 -10.15 -12.14
CA ALA A 19 -1.96 -9.93 -12.02
C ALA A 19 -2.55 -10.64 -10.79
N VAL A 20 -1.90 -11.69 -10.30
CA VAL A 20 -2.23 -12.36 -9.04
C VAL A 20 -0.93 -12.80 -8.35
N MET A 21 -0.87 -12.64 -7.03
CA MET A 21 0.28 -13.00 -6.21
C MET A 21 -0.18 -13.27 -4.78
N ARG A 22 0.61 -14.02 -3.98
CA ARG A 22 0.26 -14.20 -2.56
C ARG A 22 0.68 -12.96 -1.80
N MET A 23 -0.17 -12.56 -0.85
CA MET A 23 0.13 -11.48 0.10
C MET A 23 1.29 -11.92 1.00
N GLY A 24 2.52 -11.57 0.62
CA GLY A 24 3.75 -11.95 1.33
C GLY A 24 4.85 -12.53 0.44
N ASP A 25 4.59 -12.79 -0.85
CA ASP A 25 5.64 -13.23 -1.79
C ASP A 25 6.66 -12.13 -2.08
N GLN A 26 6.29 -10.86 -1.84
CA GLN A 26 7.18 -9.72 -1.95
C GLN A 26 7.73 -9.29 -0.58
N PRO A 27 8.99 -8.81 -0.52
CA PRO A 27 9.54 -8.24 0.69
C PRO A 27 8.67 -7.08 1.17
N ARG A 28 8.56 -6.90 2.49
CA ARG A 28 7.96 -5.70 3.08
C ARG A 28 8.83 -4.50 2.74
N GLU A 29 8.42 -3.74 1.73
CA GLU A 29 9.04 -2.47 1.41
C GLU A 29 8.54 -1.37 2.34
N VAL A 30 9.43 -0.42 2.64
CA VAL A 30 9.06 0.80 3.36
C VAL A 30 8.11 1.60 2.47
N ILE A 31 6.95 1.96 2.99
CA ILE A 31 5.99 2.80 2.27
C ILE A 31 6.62 4.20 2.14
N PRO A 32 6.82 4.72 0.92
CA PRO A 32 7.34 6.07 0.75
C PRO A 32 6.32 7.07 1.30
N ALA A 33 6.81 8.02 2.09
CA ALA A 33 5.98 9.03 2.74
C ALA A 33 6.55 10.43 2.54
N VAL A 34 5.69 11.44 2.61
CA VAL A 34 6.04 12.87 2.61
C VAL A 34 5.74 13.46 3.98
N SER A 35 6.68 14.22 4.55
CA SER A 35 6.51 14.86 5.86
C SER A 35 5.25 15.74 5.88
N THR A 36 4.53 15.70 6.99
CA THR A 36 3.40 16.59 7.28
C THR A 36 3.82 18.03 7.59
N GLY A 37 5.12 18.29 7.78
CA GLY A 37 5.65 19.56 8.29
C GLY A 37 5.63 19.66 9.82
N SER A 38 5.05 18.67 10.52
CA SER A 38 5.05 18.55 11.97
C SER A 38 5.78 17.28 12.38
N LEU A 39 6.93 17.42 13.05
CA LEU A 39 7.73 16.28 13.51
C LEU A 39 6.93 15.34 14.44
N GLY A 40 6.10 15.91 15.32
CA GLY A 40 5.27 15.12 16.22
C GLY A 40 4.25 14.27 15.47
N LEU A 41 3.67 14.81 14.40
CA LEU A 41 2.70 14.08 13.58
C LEU A 41 3.38 13.02 12.71
N ASP A 42 4.55 13.32 12.13
CA ASP A 42 5.32 12.35 11.35
C ASP A 42 5.72 11.13 12.17
N ILE A 43 6.11 11.35 13.43
CA ILE A 43 6.41 10.27 14.39
C ILE A 43 5.13 9.50 14.73
N ALA A 44 4.03 10.18 15.03
CA ALA A 44 2.76 9.54 15.39
C ALA A 44 2.19 8.66 14.27
N LEU A 45 2.39 9.05 13.00
CA LEU A 45 2.01 8.25 11.84
C LEU A 45 2.86 6.99 11.65
N GLY A 46 4.03 6.90 12.31
CA GLY A 46 4.89 5.70 12.34
C GLY A 46 5.63 5.38 11.03
N ILE A 47 5.20 5.96 9.90
CA ILE A 47 5.86 5.85 8.59
C ILE A 47 6.60 7.13 8.18
N GLY A 48 6.64 8.14 9.06
CA GLY A 48 7.35 9.40 8.82
C GLY A 48 6.59 10.43 7.96
N GLY A 49 5.28 10.29 7.80
CA GLY A 49 4.45 11.26 7.08
C GLY A 49 3.25 10.65 6.34
N LEU A 50 2.72 11.38 5.35
CA LEU A 50 1.61 10.94 4.51
C LEU A 50 2.09 9.98 3.40
N PRO A 51 1.42 8.84 3.16
CA PRO A 51 1.84 7.85 2.18
C PRO A 51 1.61 8.31 0.73
N PHE A 52 2.61 8.14 -0.14
CA PHE A 52 2.44 8.36 -1.59
C PHE A 52 1.49 7.32 -2.22
N GLY A 53 0.75 7.73 -3.25
CA GLY A 53 -0.16 6.85 -3.99
C GLY A 53 -1.40 6.42 -3.20
N ARG A 54 -1.73 7.15 -2.13
CA ARG A 54 -2.89 6.90 -1.27
C ARG A 54 -3.68 8.20 -1.09
N ILE A 55 -4.97 8.05 -0.82
CA ILE A 55 -5.87 9.15 -0.47
C ILE A 55 -5.81 9.32 1.05
N CYS A 56 -5.58 10.54 1.51
CA CYS A 56 -5.59 10.92 2.92
C CYS A 56 -6.71 11.94 3.14
N GLU A 57 -7.48 11.77 4.21
CA GLU A 57 -8.54 12.70 4.61
C GLU A 57 -8.08 13.44 5.88
N ILE A 58 -8.20 14.77 5.87
CA ILE A 58 -7.91 15.64 7.01
C ILE A 58 -9.20 16.40 7.32
N TYR A 59 -9.69 16.30 8.55
CA TYR A 59 -10.90 16.97 8.99
C TYR A 59 -10.64 17.77 10.27
N GLY A 60 -11.39 18.85 10.46
CA GLY A 60 -11.29 19.71 11.63
C GLY A 60 -12.30 20.85 11.58
N PRO A 61 -12.52 21.56 12.71
CA PRO A 61 -13.28 22.80 12.73
C PRO A 61 -12.70 23.87 11.79
N GLU A 62 -13.51 24.86 11.47
CA GLU A 62 -13.00 26.07 10.81
C GLU A 62 -11.91 26.74 11.68
N SER A 63 -10.81 27.16 11.06
CA SER A 63 -9.61 27.72 11.73
C SER A 63 -8.73 26.71 12.51
N SER A 64 -8.64 25.47 12.01
CA SER A 64 -7.67 24.44 12.46
C SER A 64 -6.27 24.64 11.90
#